data_AF-A0A7Y3B2W1-F1
#
_entry.id   AF-A0A7Y3B2W1-F1
#
_cell.length_a   1.000
_cell.length_b   1.000
_cell.length_c   1.000
_cell.angle_alpha   90.00
_cell.angle_beta   90.00
_cell.angle_gamma   90.00
#
_symmetry.space_group_name_H-M   'P 1'
#
loop_
_entity.id
_entity.type
_entity.pdbx_description
1 polymer ?
#
loop_
_entity_poly.entity_id
_entity_poly.type
_entity_poly.pdbx_seq_one_letter_code
_entity_poly.pdbx_strand_id
1 'polypeptide(L)'
;KYEDFHPLGIARKKALLIIEVSRRAARLAEIAGMDSLTAEKRLQAVPGIGPWSSALVISECLGDPDAVPVGDYHLPNTVAWALAGEARATDGRMLELLEPYRPHRYRAALMLKLSGIGAPKYGPRTEVRSFSNY
;
A
#
# COMPACT_ATOMS: atom_id res chain seq x y z
N LYS A 1 -13.76 -15.91 14.70
CA LYS A 1 -14.49 -16.46 13.52
C LYS A 1 -15.02 -15.27 12.69
N TYR A 2 -15.56 -15.46 11.46
CA TYR A 2 -15.95 -14.32 10.60
C TYR A 2 -17.01 -13.43 11.25
N GLU A 3 -17.90 -14.04 12.02
CA GLU A 3 -19.04 -13.42 12.69
C GLU A 3 -18.59 -12.30 13.65
N ASP A 4 -17.37 -12.40 14.19
CA ASP A 4 -16.79 -11.39 15.09
C ASP A 4 -16.33 -10.13 14.33
N PHE A 5 -16.06 -10.25 13.01
CA PHE A 5 -15.59 -9.16 12.14
C PHE A 5 -16.72 -8.43 11.43
N HIS A 6 -17.89 -9.06 11.27
CA HIS A 6 -19.02 -8.47 10.55
C HIS A 6 -19.54 -7.18 11.20
N PRO A 7 -19.73 -7.10 12.53
CA PRO A 7 -20.11 -5.85 13.20
C PRO A 7 -19.09 -4.71 13.04
N LEU A 8 -17.83 -5.03 12.71
CA LEU A 8 -16.77 -4.05 12.47
C LEU A 8 -16.73 -3.56 11.01
N GLY A 9 -17.68 -3.97 10.17
CA GLY A 9 -17.74 -3.60 8.75
C GLY A 9 -16.66 -4.27 7.89
N ILE A 10 -15.97 -5.29 8.40
CA ILE A 10 -14.90 -5.97 7.68
C ILE A 10 -15.51 -7.03 6.75
N ALA A 11 -15.30 -6.84 5.44
CA ALA A 11 -15.76 -7.77 4.42
C ALA A 11 -15.21 -9.20 4.64
N ARG A 12 -16.04 -10.22 4.38
CA ARG A 12 -15.72 -11.64 4.61
C ARG A 12 -14.36 -12.07 4.06
N LYS A 13 -14.02 -11.67 2.84
CA LYS A 13 -12.70 -12.00 2.23
C LYS A 13 -11.53 -11.47 3.07
N LYS A 14 -11.62 -10.22 3.55
CA LYS A 14 -10.60 -9.60 4.41
C LYS A 14 -10.55 -10.25 5.79
N ALA A 15 -11.70 -10.54 6.39
CA ALA A 15 -11.76 -11.23 7.68
C ALA A 15 -11.12 -12.62 7.63
N LEU A 16 -11.40 -13.40 6.58
CA LEU A 16 -10.77 -14.71 6.38
C LEU A 16 -9.26 -14.59 6.18
N LEU A 17 -8.79 -13.57 5.45
CA LEU A 17 -7.36 -13.31 5.31
C LEU A 17 -6.70 -12.97 6.66
N ILE A 18 -7.33 -12.10 7.47
CA ILE A 18 -6.84 -11.77 8.82
C ILE A 18 -6.72 -13.03 9.68
N ILE A 19 -7.74 -13.88 9.69
CA ILE A 19 -7.73 -15.15 10.43
C ILE A 19 -6.58 -16.05 9.93
N GLU A 20 -6.40 -16.16 8.62
CA GLU A 20 -5.37 -17.02 8.02
C GLU A 20 -3.96 -16.53 8.33
N VAL A 21 -3.71 -15.22 8.22
CA VAL A 21 -2.46 -14.59 8.63
C VAL A 21 -2.20 -14.81 10.12
N SER A 22 -3.23 -14.69 10.96
CA SER A 22 -3.12 -14.88 12.41
C SER A 22 -2.73 -16.32 12.77
N ARG A 23 -3.29 -17.31 12.07
CA ARG A 23 -2.91 -18.73 12.25
C ARG A 23 -1.46 -19.01 11.88
N ARG A 24 -0.89 -18.24 10.96
CA ARG A 24 0.50 -18.36 10.49
C ARG A 24 1.43 -17.32 11.12
N ALA A 25 0.99 -16.61 12.16
CA ALA A 25 1.70 -15.45 12.69
C ALA A 25 3.16 -15.73 13.04
N ALA A 26 3.45 -16.84 13.74
CA ALA A 26 4.81 -17.22 14.09
C ALA A 26 5.72 -17.39 12.86
N ARG A 27 5.20 -18.05 11.81
CA ARG A 27 5.95 -18.27 10.56
C ARG A 27 6.15 -16.99 9.75
N LEU A 28 5.15 -16.10 9.77
CA LEU A 28 5.24 -14.81 9.11
C LEU A 28 6.15 -13.84 9.87
N ALA A 29 6.23 -13.91 11.20
CA ALA A 29 7.11 -13.05 12.00
C ALA A 29 8.59 -13.23 11.65
N GLU A 30 8.99 -14.42 11.15
CA GLU A 30 10.36 -14.67 10.69
C GLU A 30 10.81 -13.72 9.56
N ILE A 31 9.89 -13.05 8.83
CA ILE A 31 10.26 -12.07 7.79
C ILE A 31 11.13 -10.93 8.34
N ALA A 32 11.06 -10.63 9.63
CA ALA A 32 11.87 -9.58 10.26
C ALA A 32 13.38 -9.86 10.20
N GLY A 33 13.78 -11.12 10.02
CA GLY A 33 15.18 -11.53 9.85
C GLY A 33 15.59 -11.80 8.39
N MET A 34 14.73 -11.48 7.42
CA MET A 34 14.96 -11.81 6.00
C MET A 34 15.33 -10.57 5.20
N ASP A 35 16.02 -10.79 4.08
CA ASP A 35 16.10 -9.76 3.05
C ASP A 35 14.72 -9.46 2.47
N SER A 36 14.53 -8.23 2.00
CA SER A 36 13.24 -7.73 1.51
C SER A 36 12.61 -8.61 0.43
N LEU A 37 13.39 -9.08 -0.54
CA LEU A 37 12.87 -9.90 -1.64
C LEU A 37 12.35 -11.26 -1.13
N THR A 38 13.07 -11.90 -0.21
CA THR A 38 12.63 -13.14 0.41
C THR A 38 11.40 -12.93 1.29
N ALA A 39 11.35 -11.83 2.04
CA ALA A 39 10.21 -11.46 2.88
C ALA A 39 8.95 -11.19 2.04
N GLU A 40 9.06 -10.47 0.92
CA GLU A 40 7.95 -10.24 -0.02
C GLU A 40 7.38 -11.56 -0.56
N LYS A 41 8.25 -12.45 -1.05
CA LYS A 41 7.83 -13.77 -1.55
C LYS A 41 7.08 -14.57 -0.49
N ARG A 42 7.55 -14.52 0.76
CA ARG A 42 6.89 -15.21 1.88
C ARG A 42 5.51 -14.63 2.18
N LEU A 43 5.38 -13.31 2.19
CA LEU A 43 4.10 -12.63 2.37
C LEU A 43 3.12 -12.97 1.24
N GLN A 44 3.56 -12.86 -0.02
CA GLN A 44 2.74 -13.12 -1.20
C GLN A 44 2.35 -14.59 -1.40
N ALA A 45 3.01 -15.52 -0.71
CA ALA A 45 2.60 -16.93 -0.66
C ALA A 45 1.26 -17.14 0.09
N VAL A 46 0.78 -16.14 0.83
CA VAL A 46 -0.55 -16.16 1.45
C VAL A 46 -1.59 -15.64 0.45
N PRO A 47 -2.57 -16.45 0.01
CA PRO A 47 -3.58 -16.00 -0.93
C PRO A 47 -4.34 -14.77 -0.43
N GLY A 48 -4.35 -13.71 -1.24
CA GLY A 48 -4.95 -12.42 -0.89
C GLY A 48 -3.94 -11.36 -0.44
N ILE A 49 -2.66 -11.70 -0.28
CA ILE A 49 -1.56 -10.74 -0.14
C ILE A 49 -0.88 -10.58 -1.50
N GLY A 50 -0.98 -9.39 -2.09
CA GLY A 50 -0.34 -9.04 -3.36
C GLY A 50 0.86 -8.10 -3.20
N PRO A 51 1.48 -7.68 -4.32
CA PRO A 51 2.67 -6.83 -4.35
C PRO A 51 2.52 -5.53 -3.55
N TRP A 52 1.38 -4.86 -3.66
CA TRP A 52 1.08 -3.63 -2.90
C TRP A 52 1.13 -3.88 -1.38
N SER A 53 0.40 -4.89 -0.89
CA SER A 53 0.35 -5.21 0.54
C SER A 53 1.70 -5.65 1.08
N SER A 54 2.45 -6.48 0.32
CA SER A 54 3.78 -6.90 0.75
C SER A 54 4.74 -5.72 0.82
N ALA A 55 4.78 -4.86 -0.21
CA ALA A 55 5.69 -3.72 -0.24
C ALA A 55 5.43 -2.75 0.92
N LEU A 56 4.17 -2.57 1.33
CA LEU A 56 3.84 -1.79 2.52
C LEU A 56 4.36 -2.43 3.81
N VAL A 57 4.23 -3.74 3.99
CA VAL A 57 4.81 -4.41 5.18
C VAL A 57 6.34 -4.26 5.18
N ILE A 58 6.99 -4.44 4.04
CA ILE A 58 8.45 -4.33 3.93
C ILE A 58 8.92 -2.90 4.20
N SER A 59 8.24 -1.89 3.65
CA SER A 59 8.63 -0.49 3.82
C SER A 59 8.24 0.09 5.19
N GLU A 60 7.01 -0.17 5.66
CA GLU A 60 6.48 0.43 6.90
C GLU A 60 6.82 -0.38 8.15
N CYS A 61 6.79 -1.72 8.08
CA CYS A 61 7.06 -2.57 9.24
C CYS A 61 8.53 -2.99 9.34
N LEU A 62 9.18 -3.32 8.22
CA LEU A 62 10.59 -3.73 8.21
C LEU A 62 11.55 -2.56 7.92
N GLY A 63 11.02 -1.41 7.52
CA GLY A 63 11.78 -0.18 7.37
C GLY A 63 12.63 -0.10 6.10
N ASP A 64 12.35 -0.92 5.08
CA ASP A 64 13.06 -0.83 3.80
C ASP A 64 12.76 0.52 3.13
N PRO A 65 13.77 1.39 2.96
CA PRO A 65 13.56 2.71 2.40
C PRO A 65 13.37 2.73 0.89
N ASP A 66 13.53 1.60 0.20
CA ASP A 66 13.48 1.47 -1.26
C ASP A 66 12.31 0.62 -1.77
N ALA A 67 11.53 0.02 -0.88
CA ALA A 67 10.36 -0.82 -1.21
C ALA A 67 9.12 0.02 -1.57
N VAL A 68 9.00 0.41 -2.83
CA VAL A 68 7.87 1.22 -3.34
C VAL A 68 6.63 0.36 -3.62
N PRO A 69 5.45 0.65 -3.03
CA PRO A 69 4.24 -0.11 -3.29
C PRO A 69 3.64 0.22 -4.65
N VAL A 70 3.89 -0.65 -5.64
CA VAL A 70 3.21 -0.62 -6.95
C VAL A 70 1.76 -1.08 -6.83
N GLY A 71 0.90 -0.63 -7.74
CA GLY A 71 -0.54 -0.87 -7.72
C GLY A 71 -1.31 0.06 -6.77
N ASP A 72 -0.65 1.07 -6.21
CA ASP A 72 -1.32 2.11 -5.45
C ASP A 72 -2.07 3.07 -6.38
N TYR A 73 -3.32 3.37 -6.05
CA TYR A 73 -4.18 4.18 -6.91
C TYR A 73 -3.78 5.67 -6.94
N HIS A 74 -3.15 6.17 -5.89
CA HIS A 74 -2.85 7.60 -5.71
C HIS A 74 -1.37 7.93 -5.78
N LEU A 75 -0.50 7.01 -5.36
CA LEU A 75 0.93 7.24 -5.24
C LEU A 75 1.58 7.67 -6.58
N PRO A 76 1.29 7.01 -7.73
CA PRO A 76 1.89 7.42 -9.00
C PRO A 76 1.55 8.86 -9.37
N ASN A 77 0.29 9.25 -9.22
CA ASN A 77 -0.17 10.61 -9.53
C ASN A 77 0.46 11.64 -8.58
N THR A 78 0.63 11.29 -7.30
CA THR A 78 1.24 12.17 -6.30
C THR A 78 2.71 12.43 -6.64
N VAL A 79 3.46 11.38 -6.95
CA VAL A 79 4.88 11.46 -7.33
C VAL A 79 5.05 12.24 -8.63
N ALA A 80 4.27 11.90 -9.66
CA ALA A 80 4.39 12.54 -10.97
C ALA A 80 3.98 14.01 -10.96
N TRP A 81 2.97 14.37 -10.18
CA TRP A 81 2.61 15.77 -10.00
C TRP A 81 3.71 16.55 -9.30
N ALA A 82 4.27 16.01 -8.22
CA ALA A 82 5.29 16.70 -7.44
C ALA A 82 6.63 16.86 -8.17
N LEU A 83 7.03 15.86 -8.96
CA LEU A 83 8.35 15.82 -9.59
C LEU A 83 8.36 16.27 -11.06
N ALA A 84 7.22 16.20 -11.74
CA ALA A 84 7.12 16.47 -13.18
C ALA A 84 5.92 17.35 -13.59
N GLY A 85 5.04 17.75 -12.65
CA GLY A 85 3.81 18.47 -12.97
C GLY A 85 2.78 17.64 -13.76
N GLU A 86 2.95 16.31 -13.78
CA GLU A 86 2.08 15.38 -14.50
C GLU A 86 0.90 15.00 -13.61
N ALA A 87 -0.32 15.36 -14.01
CA ALA A 87 -1.50 15.09 -13.18
C ALA A 87 -1.82 13.59 -13.03
N ARG A 88 -1.41 12.75 -14.00
CA ARG A 88 -1.66 11.31 -14.00
C ARG A 88 -0.41 10.54 -14.43
N ALA A 89 -0.16 9.41 -13.78
CA ALA A 89 0.96 8.53 -14.09
C ALA A 89 0.65 7.06 -13.78
N THR A 90 1.43 6.17 -14.41
CA THR A 90 1.44 4.74 -14.15
C THR A 90 2.49 4.40 -13.09
N ASP A 91 2.45 3.17 -12.56
CA ASP A 91 3.52 2.67 -11.68
C ASP A 91 4.91 2.76 -12.34
N GLY A 92 5.01 2.45 -13.64
CA GLY A 92 6.27 2.54 -14.38
C GLY A 92 6.82 3.98 -14.38
N ARG A 93 5.97 4.96 -14.69
CA ARG A 93 6.36 6.37 -14.68
C ARG A 93 6.75 6.85 -13.27
N MET A 94 6.04 6.40 -12.25
CA MET A 94 6.41 6.65 -10.85
C MET A 94 7.81 6.12 -10.53
N LEU A 95 8.10 4.87 -10.91
CA LEU A 95 9.40 4.25 -10.65
C LEU A 95 10.54 4.94 -11.40
N GLU A 96 10.33 5.38 -12.64
CA GLU A 96 11.30 6.20 -13.39
C GLU A 96 11.63 7.51 -12.67
N LEU A 97 10.59 8.24 -12.23
CA LEU A 97 10.76 9.52 -11.51
C LEU A 97 11.43 9.34 -10.15
N LEU A 98 11.24 8.19 -9.51
CA LEU A 98 11.88 7.85 -8.25
C LEU A 98 13.31 7.31 -8.42
N GLU A 99 13.73 6.85 -9.59
CA GLU A 99 15.04 6.21 -9.79
C GLU A 99 16.24 7.02 -9.25
N PRO A 100 16.31 8.37 -9.38
CA PRO A 100 17.38 9.17 -8.80
C PRO A 100 17.48 9.11 -7.27
N TYR A 101 16.42 8.67 -6.58
CA TYR A 101 16.34 8.63 -5.13
C TYR A 101 16.81 7.31 -4.53
N ARG A 102 17.34 6.36 -5.31
CA ARG A 102 17.92 5.14 -4.73
C ARG A 102 19.03 5.46 -3.73
N PRO A 103 19.14 4.71 -2.62
CA PRO A 103 18.32 3.56 -2.19
C PRO A 103 17.15 3.96 -1.28
N HIS A 104 16.49 5.09 -1.54
CA HIS A 104 15.49 5.74 -0.70
C HIS A 104 14.19 6.07 -1.45
N ARG A 105 13.85 5.29 -2.48
CA ARG A 105 12.69 5.58 -3.34
C ARG A 105 11.37 5.64 -2.57
N TYR A 106 11.14 4.72 -1.63
CA TYR A 106 9.94 4.76 -0.79
C TYR A 106 9.95 5.96 0.16
N ARG A 107 11.10 6.29 0.77
CA ARG A 107 11.20 7.50 1.62
C ARG A 107 10.88 8.77 0.84
N ALA A 108 11.39 8.92 -0.37
CA ALA A 108 11.06 10.06 -1.22
C ALA A 108 9.54 10.10 -1.51
N ALA A 109 8.95 8.99 -1.93
CA ALA A 109 7.52 8.89 -2.18
C ALA A 109 6.66 9.20 -0.93
N LEU A 110 7.10 8.72 0.24
CA LEU A 110 6.45 9.01 1.53
C LEU A 110 6.53 10.50 1.88
N MET A 111 7.69 11.14 1.72
CA MET A 111 7.85 12.58 1.97
C MET A 111 6.97 13.41 1.04
N LEU A 112 6.87 13.03 -0.23
CA LEU A 112 5.96 13.68 -1.18
C LEU A 112 4.49 13.52 -0.73
N LYS A 113 4.08 12.32 -0.31
CA LYS A 113 2.74 12.06 0.23
C LYS A 113 2.44 12.89 1.49
N LEU A 114 3.43 13.08 2.37
CA LEU A 114 3.29 13.85 3.62
C LEU A 114 3.38 15.36 3.41
N SER A 115 3.99 15.82 2.33
CA SER A 115 4.15 17.26 2.03
C SER A 115 2.84 18.00 1.75
N GLY A 116 1.74 17.28 1.55
CA GLY A 116 0.46 17.86 1.13
C GLY A 116 0.39 18.22 -0.36
N ILE A 117 1.45 18.00 -1.14
CA ILE A 117 1.43 18.11 -2.60
C ILE A 117 0.53 17.00 -3.14
N GLY A 118 -0.57 17.38 -3.79
CA GLY A 118 -1.56 16.46 -4.35
C GLY A 118 -1.89 16.79 -5.80
N ALA A 119 -1.96 15.76 -6.64
CA ALA A 119 -2.40 15.91 -8.01
C ALA A 119 -3.84 16.45 -8.07
N PRO A 120 -4.19 17.28 -9.08
CA PRO A 120 -5.55 17.77 -9.26
C PRO A 120 -6.58 16.62 -9.33
N LYS A 121 -7.72 16.83 -8.65
CA LYS A 121 -8.86 15.90 -8.63
C LYS A 121 -9.83 16.27 -9.75
N TYR A 122 -10.17 15.29 -10.60
CA TYR A 122 -11.11 15.48 -11.73
C TYR A 122 -12.41 14.66 -11.56
N GLY A 123 -12.55 13.91 -10.47
CA GLY A 123 -13.76 13.12 -10.22
C GLY A 123 -14.96 13.99 -9.88
N PRO A 124 -16.20 13.53 -10.16
CA PRO A 124 -17.41 14.21 -9.71
C PRO A 124 -17.36 14.41 -8.19
N ARG A 125 -17.74 15.60 -7.70
CA ARG A 125 -17.92 15.80 -6.27
C ARG A 125 -19.19 15.06 -5.85
N THR A 126 -19.06 13.81 -5.41
CA THR A 126 -20.20 13.05 -4.89
C THR A 126 -20.75 13.76 -3.66
N GLU A 127 -22.03 14.10 -3.67
CA GLU A 127 -22.71 14.60 -2.47
C GLU A 127 -22.61 13.56 -1.35
N VAL A 128 -22.35 14.04 -0.12
CA VAL A 128 -22.30 13.18 1.07
C VAL A 128 -23.70 12.60 1.27
N ARG A 129 -23.86 11.30 1.02
CA ARG A 129 -25.12 10.60 1.31
C ARG A 129 -25.25 10.44 2.82
N SER A 130 -26.34 10.96 3.40
CA SER A 130 -26.69 10.72 4.80
C SER A 130 -27.17 9.28 4.97
N PHE A 131 -26.58 8.56 5.93
CA PHE A 131 -26.98 7.20 6.30
C PHE A 131 -27.91 7.17 7.54
N SER A 132 -28.41 8.33 7.99
CA SER A 132 -29.18 8.44 9.25
C SER A 132 -30.57 7.80 9.22
N ASN A 133 -31.00 7.19 8.10
CA ASN A 133 -32.36 6.67 7.91
C ASN A 133 -32.39 5.16 7.58
N TYR A 134 -31.39 4.38 8.02
CA TYR A 134 -31.41 2.92 7.96
C TYR A 134 -31.46 2.29 9.34
#